data_AF-A0A1J5WDD2-F1
#
_entry.id   AF-A0A1J5WDD2-F1
#
_cell.length_a   1.000
_cell.length_b   1.000
_cell.length_c   1.000
_cell.angle_alpha   90.00
_cell.angle_beta   90.00
_cell.angle_gamma   90.00
#
_symmetry.space_group_name_H-M   'P 1'
#
loop_
_entity.id
_entity.type
_entity.pdbx_description
1 polymer ?
#
loop_
_entity_poly.entity_id
_entity_poly.type
_entity_poly.pdbx_seq_one_letter_code
_entity_poly.pdbx_strand_id
1 'polypeptide(L)'
;FVFSAYLRKIESHHCTLIAGISFSKTTVMLSNIEISVELFFVLLFRTRVTVGEIFSITKYTDNGDCIREHGMMGETVRFGLEGNVAVSPLTLENIERMAPNSIGCSLKEVDFRNTDMINILPKLRIHGDCEIESLRLTATRREHVAAVLKQENPFCVGRVKDMWLGKYAVGVITKMSLKDCEIEYLRLTATRRKHVAEMLAQEKPFCVGRVKNMWLEGYAVGVITKMSLKDCEFERLCLNASEEEHVAKVLAQEKPFCVGRVKNMRLGDYAVGVITKMSLKDCEFERLCLTASEEAHVAEVLKQEKPLCVGRVKNMRFEEYAVGVITRMIFHEDNTMESFVLDGNEDQLSRILKEGDNSIDLGRIRTGGLCVPE
;
A
#
# COMPACT_ATOMS: atom_id res chain seq x y z
N PHE A 1 7.81 27.07 30.05
CA PHE A 1 8.35 26.65 31.37
C PHE A 1 9.08 25.32 31.32
N VAL A 2 8.49 24.23 30.80
CA VAL A 2 9.17 22.91 30.65
C VAL A 2 10.50 23.01 29.88
N PHE A 3 10.54 23.72 28.76
CA PHE A 3 11.78 23.92 27.97
C PHE A 3 12.90 24.68 28.70
N SER A 4 12.56 25.65 29.56
CA SER A 4 13.57 26.37 30.34
C SER A 4 14.12 25.52 31.49
N ALA A 5 13.36 24.54 31.98
CA ALA A 5 13.86 23.54 32.90
C ALA A 5 14.70 22.47 32.19
N TYR A 6 14.33 22.04 30.97
CA TYR A 6 15.10 21.08 30.17
C TYR A 6 16.42 21.67 29.67
N LEU A 7 16.42 22.88 29.09
CA LEU A 7 17.66 23.57 28.71
C LEU A 7 18.52 23.90 29.94
N ARG A 8 17.92 24.34 31.07
CA ARG A 8 18.70 24.55 32.30
C ARG A 8 19.28 23.27 32.87
N LYS A 9 18.64 22.11 32.69
CA LYS A 9 19.19 20.80 33.11
C LYS A 9 20.36 20.38 32.21
N ILE A 10 20.31 20.73 30.92
CA ILE A 10 21.41 20.57 29.96
C ILE A 10 22.56 21.55 30.26
N GLU A 11 22.27 22.80 30.63
CA GLU A 11 23.27 23.81 30.99
C GLU A 11 23.85 23.64 32.40
N SER A 12 23.09 23.09 33.37
CA SER A 12 23.54 22.91 34.76
C SER A 12 24.39 21.67 34.99
N HIS A 13 24.50 20.79 33.99
CA HIS A 13 25.49 19.73 33.97
C HIS A 13 26.63 20.19 33.07
N HIS A 14 27.64 20.83 33.68
CA HIS A 14 29.02 20.89 33.19
C HIS A 14 29.64 19.46 33.15
N CYS A 15 28.90 18.49 32.64
CA CYS A 15 29.42 17.23 32.18
C CYS A 15 29.94 17.47 30.78
N THR A 16 31.04 16.82 30.44
CA THR A 16 31.44 16.47 29.10
C THR A 16 30.22 16.02 28.29
N LEU A 17 29.49 16.96 27.69
CA LEU A 17 28.36 16.70 26.82
C LEU A 17 29.00 16.02 25.62
N ILE A 18 28.82 14.70 25.57
CA ILE A 18 29.14 13.74 24.51
C ILE A 18 29.40 14.49 23.21
N ALA A 19 30.57 14.25 22.59
CA ALA A 19 31.15 15.00 21.45
C ALA A 19 30.27 15.17 20.19
N GLY A 20 28.99 14.81 20.23
CA GLY A 20 28.05 14.74 19.12
C GLY A 20 26.92 15.78 19.07
N ILE A 21 26.73 16.63 20.09
CA ILE A 21 25.81 17.80 19.99
C ILE A 21 26.59 19.10 20.21
N SER A 22 26.53 20.01 19.24
CA SER A 22 27.08 21.37 19.38
C SER A 22 26.06 22.43 19.01
N PHE A 23 26.14 23.57 19.69
CA PHE A 23 25.26 24.73 19.50
C PHE A 23 26.06 25.91 18.96
N SER A 24 25.62 26.49 17.85
CA SER A 24 26.12 27.79 17.36
C SER A 24 24.95 28.74 17.14
N LYS A 25 24.72 29.69 18.06
CA LYS A 25 23.69 30.75 18.14
C LYS A 25 22.22 30.38 17.80
N THR A 26 21.93 29.61 16.77
CA THR A 26 20.61 29.11 16.33
C THR A 26 20.64 27.72 15.65
N THR A 27 21.80 27.08 15.52
CA THR A 27 21.98 25.79 14.81
C THR A 27 22.44 24.69 15.76
N VAL A 28 21.83 23.50 15.62
CA VAL A 28 22.14 22.28 16.36
C VAL A 28 22.73 21.26 15.41
N MET A 29 23.95 20.80 15.70
CA MET A 29 24.58 19.71 14.98
C MET A 29 24.32 18.38 15.68
N LEU A 30 23.82 17.37 14.95
CA LEU A 30 23.64 16.00 15.44
C LEU A 30 24.66 15.09 14.76
N SER A 31 25.45 14.37 15.55
CA SER A 31 26.51 13.50 15.02
C SER A 31 26.81 12.38 16.01
N ASN A 32 26.78 11.12 15.60
CA ASN A 32 27.23 9.99 16.42
C ASN A 32 26.61 9.92 17.83
N ILE A 33 25.30 10.18 17.91
CA ILE A 33 24.50 10.10 19.15
C ILE A 33 23.25 9.26 18.94
N GLU A 34 22.66 8.81 20.03
CA GLU A 34 21.27 8.34 20.10
C GLU A 34 20.44 9.36 20.87
N ILE A 35 19.31 9.81 20.32
CA ILE A 35 18.42 10.78 20.97
C ILE A 35 16.97 10.27 21.02
N SER A 36 16.19 10.70 22.02
CA SER A 36 14.76 10.37 22.04
C SER A 36 14.03 11.00 20.85
N VAL A 37 13.01 10.31 20.32
CA VAL A 37 12.18 10.80 19.21
C VAL A 37 11.50 12.14 19.54
N GLU A 38 11.11 12.34 20.80
CA GLU A 38 10.50 13.56 21.30
C GLU A 38 11.50 14.72 21.26
N LEU A 39 12.74 14.50 21.71
CA LEU A 39 13.79 15.51 21.63
C LEU A 39 14.13 15.81 20.17
N PHE A 40 14.25 14.77 19.33
CA PHE A 40 14.47 14.93 17.90
C PHE A 40 13.42 15.83 17.26
N PHE A 41 12.13 15.61 17.52
CA PHE A 41 11.07 16.46 16.97
C PHE A 41 11.09 17.88 17.51
N VAL A 42 11.39 18.08 18.81
CA VAL A 42 11.55 19.43 19.37
C VAL A 42 12.67 20.18 18.64
N LEU A 43 13.81 19.53 18.42
CA LEU A 43 14.94 20.12 17.68
C LEU A 43 14.57 20.39 16.23
N LEU A 44 13.97 19.40 15.56
CA LEU A 44 13.55 19.48 14.16
C LEU A 44 12.57 20.63 13.92
N PHE A 45 11.65 20.88 14.84
CA PHE A 45 10.59 21.89 14.69
C PHE A 45 10.99 23.30 15.11
N ARG A 46 11.94 23.43 16.04
CA ARG A 46 12.25 24.72 16.69
C ARG A 46 13.63 25.27 16.42
N THR A 47 14.54 24.45 15.89
CA THR A 47 15.93 24.83 15.69
C THR A 47 16.37 24.52 14.27
N ARG A 48 17.44 25.17 13.80
CA ARG A 48 18.08 24.74 12.55
C ARG A 48 18.93 23.51 12.85
N VAL A 49 18.62 22.38 12.21
CA VAL A 49 19.32 21.12 12.45
C VAL A 49 20.27 20.83 11.29
N THR A 50 21.50 20.45 11.62
CA THR A 50 22.50 19.93 10.67
C THR A 50 22.95 18.55 11.12
N VAL A 51 22.98 17.59 10.21
CA VAL A 51 23.46 16.23 10.50
C VAL A 51 24.90 16.11 10.02
N GLY A 52 25.83 15.90 10.96
CA GLY A 52 27.26 15.74 10.68
C GLY A 52 27.57 14.30 10.28
N GLU A 53 27.36 13.38 11.21
CA GLU A 53 27.44 11.93 10.99
C GLU A 53 26.07 11.28 11.27
N ILE A 54 26.00 9.96 11.04
CA ILE A 54 24.80 9.17 11.35
C ILE A 54 24.50 9.29 12.85
N PHE A 55 23.22 9.47 13.17
CA PHE A 55 22.71 9.44 14.54
C PHE A 55 21.48 8.54 14.59
N SER A 56 21.06 8.12 15.77
CA SER A 56 19.90 7.25 15.96
C SER A 56 18.80 7.92 16.77
N ILE A 57 17.55 7.57 16.50
CA ILE A 57 16.40 7.95 17.30
C ILE A 57 15.82 6.74 18.04
N THR A 58 15.50 6.93 19.32
CA THR A 58 14.96 5.89 20.21
C THR A 58 13.69 6.37 20.91
N LYS A 59 12.97 5.47 21.56
CA LYS A 59 11.79 5.82 22.35
C LYS A 59 12.19 6.58 23.62
N TYR A 60 11.41 7.57 24.02
CA TYR A 60 11.54 8.15 25.35
C TYR A 60 11.18 7.14 26.46
N THR A 61 11.97 7.18 27.52
CA THR A 61 11.73 6.43 28.75
C THR A 61 11.70 7.44 29.88
N ASP A 62 10.66 7.42 30.71
CA ASP A 62 10.41 8.45 31.74
C ASP A 62 11.58 8.66 32.72
N ASN A 63 12.45 7.65 32.84
CA ASN A 63 13.60 7.64 33.75
C ASN A 63 14.97 7.61 33.04
N GLY A 64 15.01 7.73 31.71
CA GLY A 64 16.24 7.59 30.92
C GLY A 64 16.79 8.91 30.38
N ASP A 65 18.10 8.94 30.15
CA ASP A 65 18.73 10.05 29.43
C ASP A 65 18.20 10.11 27.99
N CYS A 66 17.79 11.31 27.56
CA CYS A 66 17.27 11.59 26.22
C CYS A 66 18.37 11.65 25.15
N ILE A 67 19.65 11.57 25.55
CA ILE A 67 20.83 11.60 24.70
C ILE A 67 21.80 10.54 25.22
N ARG A 68 22.29 9.67 24.35
CA ARG A 68 23.26 8.61 24.65
C ARG A 68 24.33 8.55 23.56
N GLU A 69 25.43 7.89 23.84
CA GLU A 69 26.44 7.57 22.83
C GLU A 69 25.88 6.59 21.79
N HIS A 70 26.21 6.81 20.52
CA HIS A 70 25.78 5.93 19.44
C HIS A 70 26.33 4.51 19.63
N GLY A 71 25.51 3.50 19.37
CA GLY A 71 25.91 2.09 19.43
C GLY A 71 25.68 1.41 20.77
N MET A 72 25.23 2.16 21.79
CA MET A 72 24.65 1.62 23.03
C MET A 72 23.23 1.12 22.78
N MET A 73 23.08 0.17 21.83
CA MET A 73 21.80 -0.38 21.39
C MET A 73 21.18 -1.21 22.54
N GLY A 74 20.61 -0.52 23.53
CA GLY A 74 19.69 -1.12 24.48
C GLY A 74 18.46 -1.67 23.76
N GLU A 75 17.69 -2.53 24.43
CA GLU A 75 16.45 -3.13 23.90
C GLU A 75 15.68 -2.11 23.07
N THR A 76 15.63 -2.34 21.75
CA THR A 76 15.14 -1.34 20.80
C THR A 76 13.64 -1.23 20.95
N VAL A 77 13.22 -0.34 21.85
CA VAL A 77 11.80 -0.10 22.08
C VAL A 77 11.26 0.58 20.84
N ARG A 78 10.60 -0.22 20.00
CA ARG A 78 9.96 0.25 18.78
C ARG A 78 8.93 1.33 19.16
N PHE A 79 8.95 2.46 18.46
CA PHE A 79 8.04 3.58 18.73
C PHE A 79 7.26 3.99 17.48
N GLY A 80 6.19 4.77 17.70
CA GLY A 80 5.33 5.32 16.66
C GLY A 80 5.82 6.69 16.18
N LEU A 81 5.86 6.91 14.87
CA LEU A 81 6.01 8.25 14.29
C LEU A 81 4.63 8.74 13.83
N GLU A 82 4.01 9.66 14.57
CA GLU A 82 2.73 10.26 14.21
C GLU A 82 2.91 11.70 13.73
N GLY A 83 2.21 12.08 12.66
CA GLY A 83 2.22 13.44 12.13
C GLY A 83 0.90 13.82 11.49
N ASN A 84 0.17 14.72 12.14
CA ASN A 84 -1.04 15.38 11.60
C ASN A 84 -0.98 16.91 11.76
N VAL A 85 0.24 17.44 11.99
CA VAL A 85 0.46 18.86 12.25
C VAL A 85 1.06 19.52 11.02
N ALA A 86 0.62 20.76 10.75
CA ALA A 86 1.23 21.60 9.74
C ALA A 86 2.73 21.79 10.05
N VAL A 87 3.56 21.50 9.06
CA VAL A 87 5.01 21.53 9.21
C VAL A 87 5.48 22.96 8.97
N SER A 88 6.34 23.50 9.86
CA SER A 88 6.90 24.82 9.66
C SER A 88 7.88 24.82 8.48
N PRO A 89 8.09 25.94 7.77
CA PRO A 89 9.12 26.03 6.73
C PRO A 89 10.51 25.61 7.22
N LEU A 90 10.83 25.91 8.49
CA LEU A 90 12.09 25.50 9.12
C LEU A 90 12.22 23.97 9.22
N THR A 91 11.15 23.27 9.61
CA THR A 91 11.15 21.82 9.67
C THR A 91 11.40 21.19 8.30
N LEU A 92 10.74 21.71 7.26
CA LEU A 92 10.94 21.27 5.88
C LEU A 92 12.40 21.47 5.44
N GLU A 93 12.93 22.66 5.67
CA GLU A 93 14.32 23.01 5.37
C GLU A 93 15.31 22.08 6.11
N ASN A 94 15.01 21.72 7.36
CA ASN A 94 15.81 20.74 8.11
C ASN A 94 15.76 19.34 7.48
N ILE A 95 14.58 18.84 7.11
CA ILE A 95 14.41 17.52 6.47
C ILE A 95 15.13 17.48 5.12
N GLU A 96 15.01 18.54 4.31
CA GLU A 96 15.63 18.65 3.00
C GLU A 96 17.16 18.56 3.07
N ARG A 97 17.76 19.14 4.11
CA ARG A 97 19.22 19.12 4.36
C ARG A 97 19.76 17.77 4.81
N MET A 98 18.93 16.90 5.37
CA MET A 98 19.38 15.59 5.84
C MET A 98 19.74 14.70 4.66
N ALA A 99 20.85 13.97 4.75
CA ALA A 99 21.18 12.96 3.76
C ALA A 99 20.19 11.77 3.85
N PRO A 100 19.92 11.06 2.75
CA PRO A 100 19.21 9.79 2.82
C PRO A 100 19.91 8.81 3.80
N ASN A 101 19.13 7.98 4.49
CA ASN A 101 19.65 7.01 5.48
C ASN A 101 20.56 7.60 6.58
N SER A 102 20.40 8.87 6.94
CA SER A 102 21.22 9.52 7.98
C SER A 102 20.71 9.30 9.41
N ILE A 103 19.49 8.77 9.56
CA ILE A 103 18.81 8.62 10.86
C ILE A 103 18.57 7.13 11.13
N GLY A 104 19.36 6.51 12.01
CA GLY A 104 19.11 5.16 12.50
C GLY A 104 17.81 5.10 13.32
N CYS A 105 16.96 4.11 13.08
CA CYS A 105 15.76 3.91 13.87
C CYS A 105 15.25 2.47 13.80
N SER A 106 14.53 2.04 14.84
CA SER A 106 13.70 0.83 14.81
C SER A 106 12.27 1.22 15.13
N LEU A 107 11.43 1.17 14.11
CA LEU A 107 10.06 1.69 14.16
C LEU A 107 9.09 0.56 14.44
N LYS A 108 8.08 0.86 15.26
CA LYS A 108 6.93 -0.03 15.43
C LYS A 108 5.86 0.33 14.43
N GLU A 109 5.58 1.62 14.35
CA GLU A 109 4.44 2.19 13.67
C GLU A 109 4.86 3.53 13.04
N VAL A 110 4.29 3.83 11.88
CA VAL A 110 4.44 5.12 11.21
C VAL A 110 3.06 5.52 10.71
N ASP A 111 2.55 6.65 11.17
CA ASP A 111 1.26 7.20 10.75
C ASP A 111 1.40 8.69 10.41
N PHE A 112 1.57 8.99 9.12
CA PHE A 112 1.65 10.35 8.61
C PHE A 112 0.44 10.69 7.74
N ARG A 113 -0.32 11.71 8.15
CA ARG A 113 -1.55 12.13 7.49
C ARG A 113 -1.47 13.60 7.12
N ASN A 114 -1.51 13.87 5.82
CA ASN A 114 -1.56 15.21 5.22
C ASN A 114 -0.49 16.16 5.80
N THR A 115 0.74 15.67 5.90
CA THR A 115 1.85 16.38 6.50
C THR A 115 3.11 16.20 5.66
N ASP A 116 3.96 17.21 5.63
CA ASP A 116 5.24 17.13 4.94
C ASP A 116 6.27 16.27 5.68
N MET A 117 5.93 15.80 6.90
CA MET A 117 6.73 14.83 7.64
C MET A 117 6.93 13.51 6.87
N ILE A 118 6.08 13.19 5.90
CA ILE A 118 6.29 12.03 5.00
C ILE A 118 7.67 12.10 4.32
N ASN A 119 8.21 13.31 4.09
CA ASN A 119 9.52 13.52 3.49
C ASN A 119 10.71 13.11 4.39
N ILE A 120 10.47 12.76 5.67
CA ILE A 120 11.50 12.17 6.54
C ILE A 120 11.81 10.73 6.17
N LEU A 121 10.88 9.99 5.54
CA LEU A 121 11.02 8.55 5.32
C LEU A 121 12.31 8.15 4.58
N PRO A 122 12.74 8.83 3.50
CA PRO A 122 14.00 8.49 2.84
C PRO A 122 15.24 8.81 3.68
N LYS A 123 15.10 9.59 4.76
CA LYS A 123 16.18 9.95 5.69
C LYS A 123 16.38 8.90 6.77
N LEU A 124 15.36 8.05 7.00
CA LEU A 124 15.40 6.97 7.96
C LEU A 124 16.19 5.78 7.41
N ARG A 125 17.15 5.31 8.19
CA ARG A 125 17.91 4.09 7.97
C ARG A 125 17.20 2.95 8.69
N ILE A 126 16.18 2.40 8.04
CA ILE A 126 15.45 1.22 8.49
C ILE A 126 16.19 -0.01 7.98
N HIS A 127 16.54 -0.93 8.88
CA HIS A 127 17.21 -2.17 8.49
C HIS A 127 16.20 -3.15 7.86
N GLY A 128 16.66 -4.01 6.94
CA GLY A 128 15.76 -4.90 6.19
C GLY A 128 15.03 -5.94 7.07
N ASP A 129 15.60 -6.28 8.22
CA ASP A 129 15.01 -7.21 9.19
C ASP A 129 14.01 -6.54 10.17
N CYS A 130 13.90 -5.21 10.15
CA CYS A 130 12.94 -4.49 10.99
C CYS A 130 11.52 -4.94 10.66
N GLU A 131 10.73 -5.16 11.70
CA GLU A 131 9.32 -5.51 11.60
C GLU A 131 8.48 -4.33 12.05
N ILE A 132 7.87 -3.65 11.08
CA ILE A 132 6.94 -2.56 11.30
C ILE A 132 5.53 -3.16 11.38
N GLU A 133 4.83 -2.93 12.48
CA GLU A 133 3.45 -3.36 12.64
C GLU A 133 2.51 -2.55 11.74
N SER A 134 2.72 -1.24 11.60
CA SER A 134 1.87 -0.43 10.72
C SER A 134 2.61 0.72 10.03
N LEU A 135 2.45 0.85 8.71
CA LEU A 135 2.88 1.98 7.90
C LEU A 135 1.66 2.60 7.21
N ARG A 136 1.19 3.75 7.71
CA ARG A 136 0.02 4.48 7.23
C ARG A 136 0.43 5.84 6.71
N LEU A 137 0.28 6.07 5.41
CA LEU A 137 0.59 7.35 4.77
C LEU A 137 -0.64 7.84 4.02
N THR A 138 -1.07 9.06 4.27
CA THR A 138 -2.14 9.71 3.49
C THR A 138 -1.71 11.12 3.10
N ALA A 139 -1.90 11.50 1.84
CA ALA A 139 -1.59 12.86 1.38
C ALA A 139 -2.66 13.40 0.42
N THR A 140 -3.45 14.38 0.87
CA THR A 140 -4.46 15.07 0.05
C THR A 140 -3.88 16.04 -0.97
N ARG A 141 -2.66 16.53 -0.74
CA ARG A 141 -1.93 17.45 -1.60
C ARG A 141 -0.61 16.80 -2.04
N ARG A 142 -0.22 17.06 -3.29
CA ARG A 142 1.02 16.51 -3.87
C ARG A 142 2.28 16.98 -3.14
N GLU A 143 2.27 18.21 -2.64
CA GLU A 143 3.42 18.81 -1.92
C GLU A 143 3.91 17.96 -0.73
N HIS A 144 3.00 17.32 0.00
CA HIS A 144 3.34 16.47 1.15
C HIS A 144 4.24 15.28 0.81
N VAL A 145 4.24 14.83 -0.44
CA VAL A 145 5.02 13.69 -0.92
C VAL A 145 6.03 14.07 -2.00
N ALA A 146 6.08 15.34 -2.41
CA ALA A 146 6.82 15.77 -3.59
C ALA A 146 8.32 15.49 -3.47
N ALA A 147 8.92 15.67 -2.28
CA ALA A 147 10.35 15.40 -2.09
C ALA A 147 10.67 13.89 -2.07
N VAL A 148 9.75 13.06 -1.55
CA VAL A 148 9.88 11.59 -1.64
C VAL A 148 9.77 11.12 -3.10
N LEU A 149 8.80 11.63 -3.86
CA LEU A 149 8.59 11.23 -5.25
C LEU A 149 9.75 11.67 -6.18
N LYS A 150 10.51 12.68 -5.80
CA LYS A 150 11.73 13.11 -6.49
C LYS A 150 12.96 12.24 -6.18
N GLN A 151 12.91 11.35 -5.19
CA GLN A 151 14.05 10.47 -4.90
C GLN A 151 14.35 9.58 -6.11
N GLU A 152 15.63 9.51 -6.47
CA GLU A 152 16.13 8.61 -7.51
C GLU A 152 16.28 7.19 -6.96
N ASN A 153 16.84 7.07 -5.76
CA ASN A 153 17.10 5.80 -5.11
C ASN A 153 15.93 5.40 -4.18
N PRO A 154 15.44 4.15 -4.28
CA PRO A 154 14.45 3.65 -3.33
C PRO A 154 15.00 3.55 -1.90
N PHE A 155 14.15 3.75 -0.89
CA PHE A 155 14.51 3.59 0.52
C PHE A 155 13.91 2.30 1.12
N CYS A 156 14.56 1.73 2.13
CA CYS A 156 14.09 0.50 2.79
C CYS A 156 12.99 0.79 3.81
N VAL A 157 11.99 -0.09 3.90
CA VAL A 157 10.91 -0.02 4.91
C VAL A 157 10.83 -1.27 5.79
N GLY A 158 11.78 -2.22 5.65
CA GLY A 158 11.76 -3.49 6.36
C GLY A 158 10.58 -4.40 5.99
N ARG A 159 10.23 -5.33 6.87
CA ARG A 159 9.00 -6.14 6.81
C ARG A 159 7.85 -5.35 7.43
N VAL A 160 6.69 -5.33 6.78
CA VAL A 160 5.54 -4.52 7.21
C VAL A 160 4.32 -5.40 7.38
N LYS A 161 3.73 -5.43 8.56
CA LYS A 161 2.48 -6.17 8.77
C LYS A 161 1.33 -5.49 8.04
N ASP A 162 1.03 -4.22 8.37
CA ASP A 162 -0.06 -3.46 7.77
C ASP A 162 0.42 -2.20 7.06
N MET A 163 0.39 -2.17 5.72
CA MET A 163 0.74 -1.01 4.89
C MET A 163 -0.51 -0.39 4.27
N TRP A 164 -0.81 0.87 4.59
CA TRP A 164 -1.90 1.65 4.01
C TRP A 164 -1.39 2.95 3.39
N LEU A 165 -1.55 3.09 2.07
CA LEU A 165 -1.22 4.31 1.33
C LEU A 165 -2.48 4.92 0.70
N GLY A 166 -2.75 6.19 1.01
CA GLY A 166 -3.94 6.91 0.59
C GLY A 166 -3.65 8.16 -0.24
N LYS A 167 -4.43 8.40 -1.29
CA LYS A 167 -4.37 9.59 -2.15
C LYS A 167 -2.96 9.73 -2.78
N TYR A 168 -2.31 10.89 -2.73
CA TYR A 168 -0.97 11.07 -3.31
C TYR A 168 0.11 10.18 -2.67
N ALA A 169 -0.12 9.68 -1.44
CA ALA A 169 0.82 8.76 -0.79
C ALA A 169 0.93 7.40 -1.50
N VAL A 170 -0.05 7.04 -2.35
CA VAL A 170 0.01 5.83 -3.17
C VAL A 170 1.28 5.83 -4.04
N GLY A 171 1.71 6.99 -4.56
CA GLY A 171 2.93 7.11 -5.37
C GLY A 171 4.22 6.79 -4.60
N VAL A 172 4.22 6.94 -3.26
CA VAL A 172 5.41 6.75 -2.41
C VAL A 172 5.89 5.30 -2.47
N ILE A 173 5.02 4.32 -2.73
CA ILE A 173 5.38 2.91 -2.86
C ILE A 173 6.44 2.68 -3.95
N THR A 174 6.44 3.49 -5.01
CA THR A 174 7.41 3.37 -6.12
C THR A 174 8.82 3.81 -5.74
N LYS A 175 8.95 4.42 -4.56
CA LYS A 175 10.21 4.90 -3.98
C LYS A 175 10.65 4.04 -2.80
N MET A 176 9.96 2.92 -2.55
CA MET A 176 10.34 1.95 -1.55
C MET A 176 11.09 0.79 -2.21
N SER A 177 12.14 0.30 -1.57
CA SER A 177 12.84 -0.92 -1.98
C SER A 177 12.08 -2.13 -1.43
N LEU A 178 11.13 -2.65 -2.21
CA LEU A 178 10.21 -3.71 -1.77
C LEU A 178 10.62 -5.13 -2.18
N LYS A 179 11.69 -5.31 -2.96
CA LYS A 179 12.05 -6.62 -3.54
C LYS A 179 12.12 -7.75 -2.51
N ASP A 180 12.72 -7.47 -1.35
CA ASP A 180 12.90 -8.44 -0.26
C ASP A 180 11.97 -8.15 0.93
N CYS A 181 11.00 -7.25 0.76
CA CYS A 181 10.00 -6.92 1.78
C CYS A 181 8.88 -7.95 1.81
N GLU A 182 8.48 -8.32 3.02
CA GLU A 182 7.26 -9.08 3.28
C GLU A 182 6.19 -8.11 3.77
N ILE A 183 5.00 -8.17 3.15
CA ILE A 183 3.84 -7.35 3.51
C ILE A 183 2.64 -8.25 3.80
N GLU A 184 2.10 -8.21 5.03
CA GLU A 184 0.92 -9.03 5.36
C GLU A 184 -0.36 -8.45 4.74
N TYR A 185 -0.55 -7.14 4.83
CA TYR A 185 -1.70 -6.41 4.28
C TYR A 185 -1.24 -5.14 3.55
N LEU A 186 -1.49 -5.05 2.24
CA LEU A 186 -1.26 -3.85 1.43
C LEU A 186 -2.59 -3.25 0.99
N ARG A 187 -2.90 -2.03 1.44
CA ARG A 187 -4.08 -1.26 1.01
C ARG A 187 -3.66 0.02 0.28
N LEU A 188 -4.09 0.17 -0.97
CA LEU A 188 -3.94 1.40 -1.76
C LEU A 188 -5.32 1.99 -2.08
N THR A 189 -5.55 3.25 -1.72
CA THR A 189 -6.82 3.94 -2.00
C THR A 189 -6.56 5.27 -2.70
N ALA A 190 -7.15 5.48 -3.87
CA ALA A 190 -7.03 6.73 -4.61
C ALA A 190 -8.37 7.19 -5.18
N THR A 191 -8.87 8.33 -4.72
CA THR A 191 -10.18 8.87 -5.13
C THR A 191 -10.15 9.84 -6.32
N ARG A 192 -8.97 10.11 -6.90
CA ARG A 192 -8.81 11.03 -8.04
C ARG A 192 -7.67 10.55 -8.93
N ARG A 193 -7.81 10.69 -10.24
CA ARG A 193 -6.78 10.32 -11.24
C ARG A 193 -5.40 10.87 -10.91
N LYS A 194 -5.34 12.14 -10.48
CA LYS A 194 -4.08 12.83 -10.15
C LYS A 194 -3.29 12.19 -9.00
N HIS A 195 -3.93 11.40 -8.13
CA HIS A 195 -3.26 10.71 -7.03
C HIS A 195 -2.33 9.58 -7.53
N VAL A 196 -2.63 8.98 -8.68
CA VAL A 196 -1.87 7.84 -9.25
C VAL A 196 -1.19 8.18 -10.58
N ALA A 197 -1.33 9.42 -11.06
CA ALA A 197 -0.86 9.82 -12.39
C ALA A 197 0.63 9.51 -12.62
N GLU A 198 1.48 9.75 -11.63
CA GLU A 198 2.92 9.46 -11.72
C GLU A 198 3.21 7.96 -11.83
N MET A 199 2.46 7.11 -11.13
CA MET A 199 2.62 5.66 -11.20
C MET A 199 2.18 5.12 -12.55
N LEU A 200 1.03 5.60 -13.04
CA LEU A 200 0.50 5.18 -14.34
C LEU A 200 1.35 5.65 -15.52
N ALA A 201 2.15 6.70 -15.34
CA ALA A 201 3.12 7.19 -16.31
C ALA A 201 4.41 6.36 -16.36
N GLN A 202 4.68 5.49 -15.37
CA GLN A 202 5.89 4.66 -15.40
C GLN A 202 5.83 3.65 -16.54
N GLU A 203 6.92 3.53 -17.29
CA GLU A 203 7.05 2.56 -18.38
C GLU A 203 7.24 1.14 -17.84
N LYS A 204 8.11 1.00 -16.83
CA LYS A 204 8.47 -0.28 -16.24
C LYS A 204 7.59 -0.60 -15.03
N PRO A 205 7.10 -1.84 -14.90
CA PRO A 205 6.45 -2.28 -13.68
C PRO A 205 7.41 -2.21 -12.48
N PHE A 206 6.89 -1.87 -11.30
CA PHE A 206 7.65 -1.89 -10.05
C PHE A 206 7.34 -3.15 -9.23
N CYS A 207 8.30 -3.59 -8.42
CA CYS A 207 8.12 -4.72 -7.51
C CYS A 207 7.39 -4.27 -6.25
N VAL A 208 6.40 -5.05 -5.79
CA VAL A 208 5.65 -4.82 -4.54
C VAL A 208 6.11 -5.73 -3.39
N GLY A 209 7.13 -6.55 -3.61
CA GLY A 209 7.58 -7.56 -2.65
C GLY A 209 6.64 -8.75 -2.54
N ARG A 210 6.75 -9.50 -1.44
CA ARG A 210 5.88 -10.63 -1.10
C ARG A 210 4.69 -10.11 -0.31
N VAL A 211 3.54 -9.97 -0.98
CA VAL A 211 2.29 -9.45 -0.39
C VAL A 211 1.31 -10.59 -0.16
N LYS A 212 0.89 -10.82 1.08
CA LYS A 212 -0.08 -11.87 1.44
C LYS A 212 -1.52 -11.45 1.09
N ASN A 213 -1.93 -10.24 1.47
CA ASN A 213 -3.25 -9.69 1.18
C ASN A 213 -3.14 -8.32 0.53
N MET A 214 -3.82 -8.10 -0.60
CA MET A 214 -3.81 -6.82 -1.32
C MET A 214 -5.23 -6.28 -1.54
N TRP A 215 -5.43 -4.99 -1.24
CA TRP A 215 -6.68 -4.26 -1.45
C TRP A 215 -6.43 -2.98 -2.24
N LEU A 216 -7.00 -2.88 -3.44
CA LEU A 216 -6.91 -1.70 -4.31
C LEU A 216 -8.29 -1.07 -4.48
N GLU A 217 -8.41 0.23 -4.22
CA GLU A 217 -9.68 0.94 -4.23
C GLU A 217 -9.64 2.24 -5.07
N GLY A 218 -10.67 2.44 -5.89
CA GLY A 218 -10.82 3.57 -6.79
C GLY A 218 -9.76 3.57 -7.89
N TYR A 219 -9.17 4.72 -8.18
CA TYR A 219 -8.06 4.85 -9.15
C TYR A 219 -6.83 4.00 -8.82
N ALA A 220 -6.69 3.49 -7.59
CA ALA A 220 -5.61 2.58 -7.23
C ALA A 220 -5.74 1.22 -7.94
N VAL A 221 -6.94 0.82 -8.38
CA VAL A 221 -7.14 -0.38 -9.21
C VAL A 221 -6.31 -0.29 -10.49
N GLY A 222 -6.26 0.90 -11.13
CA GLY A 222 -5.43 1.16 -12.30
C GLY A 222 -3.93 0.84 -12.13
N VAL A 223 -3.43 0.94 -10.90
CA VAL A 223 -2.01 0.76 -10.57
C VAL A 223 -1.58 -0.70 -10.69
N ILE A 224 -2.50 -1.68 -10.61
CA ILE A 224 -2.18 -3.11 -10.71
C ILE A 224 -1.40 -3.43 -12.01
N THR A 225 -1.70 -2.70 -13.09
CA THR A 225 -1.05 -2.83 -14.40
C THR A 225 0.42 -2.41 -14.43
N LYS A 226 0.86 -1.72 -13.38
CA LYS A 226 2.22 -1.23 -13.18
C LYS A 226 2.96 -2.01 -12.10
N MET A 227 2.35 -3.08 -11.56
CA MET A 227 3.00 -3.95 -10.59
C MET A 227 3.57 -5.19 -11.29
N SER A 228 4.77 -5.61 -10.87
CA SER A 228 5.33 -6.91 -11.26
C SER A 228 4.78 -7.99 -10.32
N LEU A 229 3.73 -8.69 -10.75
CA LEU A 229 2.99 -9.66 -9.93
C LEU A 229 3.30 -11.13 -10.24
N LYS A 230 4.18 -11.41 -11.20
CA LYS A 230 4.41 -12.78 -11.72
C LYS A 230 4.84 -13.77 -10.63
N ASP A 231 5.65 -13.31 -9.68
CA ASP A 231 6.20 -14.12 -8.60
C ASP A 231 5.50 -13.85 -7.24
N CYS A 232 4.32 -13.21 -7.28
CA CYS A 232 3.51 -12.97 -6.09
C CYS A 232 2.57 -14.15 -5.84
N GLU A 233 2.49 -14.59 -4.58
CA GLU A 233 1.51 -15.55 -4.10
C GLU A 233 0.59 -14.85 -3.09
N PHE A 234 -0.65 -14.57 -3.52
CA PHE A 234 -1.65 -13.89 -2.72
C PHE A 234 -2.56 -14.90 -2.02
N GLU A 235 -2.78 -14.69 -0.73
CA GLU A 235 -3.94 -15.29 -0.06
C GLU A 235 -5.22 -14.59 -0.46
N ARG A 236 -5.20 -13.25 -0.58
CA ARG A 236 -6.36 -12.44 -0.97
C ARG A 236 -5.97 -11.27 -1.88
N LEU A 237 -6.68 -11.12 -3.00
CA LEU A 237 -6.61 -9.95 -3.88
C LEU A 237 -8.02 -9.36 -4.02
N CYS A 238 -8.20 -8.13 -3.56
CA CYS A 238 -9.47 -7.39 -3.63
C CYS A 238 -9.31 -6.13 -4.47
N LEU A 239 -10.11 -5.99 -5.53
CA LEU A 239 -10.18 -4.78 -6.35
C LEU A 239 -11.61 -4.20 -6.25
N ASN A 240 -11.73 -2.93 -5.91
CA ASN A 240 -13.02 -2.25 -5.84
C ASN A 240 -12.99 -0.91 -6.58
N ALA A 241 -13.92 -0.72 -7.52
CA ALA A 241 -13.98 0.49 -8.34
C ALA A 241 -15.43 0.92 -8.58
N SER A 242 -15.86 1.96 -7.88
CA SER A 242 -17.24 2.48 -7.96
C SER A 242 -17.52 3.36 -9.20
N GLU A 243 -16.53 3.63 -10.04
CA GLU A 243 -16.66 4.51 -11.21
C GLU A 243 -15.86 3.93 -12.38
N GLU A 244 -16.35 4.08 -13.61
CA GLU A 244 -15.69 3.56 -14.82
C GLU A 244 -14.26 4.11 -14.98
N GLU A 245 -14.08 5.39 -14.66
CA GLU A 245 -12.79 6.07 -14.75
C GLU A 245 -11.69 5.45 -13.87
N HIS A 246 -12.06 4.75 -12.80
CA HIS A 246 -11.14 4.04 -11.92
C HIS A 246 -10.41 2.90 -12.62
N VAL A 247 -11.06 2.26 -13.60
CA VAL A 247 -10.54 1.09 -14.32
C VAL A 247 -10.18 1.38 -15.78
N ALA A 248 -10.52 2.57 -16.30
CA ALA A 248 -10.29 2.95 -17.70
C ALA A 248 -8.86 2.66 -18.19
N LYS A 249 -7.83 2.88 -17.35
CA LYS A 249 -6.44 2.60 -17.73
C LYS A 249 -6.13 1.11 -17.86
N VAL A 250 -6.79 0.27 -17.06
CA VAL A 250 -6.68 -1.18 -17.13
C VAL A 250 -7.38 -1.70 -18.38
N LEU A 251 -8.60 -1.24 -18.62
CA LEU A 251 -9.40 -1.65 -19.78
C LEU A 251 -8.77 -1.22 -21.11
N ALA A 252 -8.06 -0.10 -21.13
CA ALA A 252 -7.29 0.35 -22.29
C ALA A 252 -6.05 -0.50 -22.59
N GLN A 253 -5.69 -1.50 -21.77
CA GLN A 253 -4.58 -2.38 -22.08
C GLN A 253 -4.94 -3.35 -23.22
N GLU A 254 -4.02 -3.47 -24.18
CA GLU A 254 -4.11 -4.44 -25.27
C GLU A 254 -3.74 -5.86 -24.81
N LYS A 255 -2.69 -5.96 -23.99
CA LYS A 255 -2.15 -7.24 -23.52
C LYS A 255 -2.68 -7.56 -22.13
N PRO A 256 -3.22 -8.77 -21.91
CA PRO A 256 -3.56 -9.21 -20.56
C PRO A 256 -2.33 -9.22 -19.64
N PHE A 257 -2.53 -8.95 -18.36
CA PHE A 257 -1.49 -9.05 -17.33
C PHE A 257 -1.73 -10.28 -16.44
N CYS A 258 -0.64 -10.82 -15.89
CA CYS A 258 -0.69 -11.92 -14.93
C CYS A 258 -0.74 -11.36 -13.51
N VAL A 259 -1.63 -11.91 -12.67
CA VAL A 259 -1.80 -11.55 -11.25
C VAL A 259 -1.07 -12.48 -10.29
N GLY A 260 -0.26 -13.40 -10.81
CA GLY A 260 0.42 -14.43 -10.02
C GLY A 260 -0.56 -15.52 -9.55
N ARG A 261 -0.21 -16.21 -8.45
CA ARG A 261 -1.09 -17.20 -7.81
C ARG A 261 -1.96 -16.50 -6.78
N VAL A 262 -3.28 -16.68 -6.85
CA VAL A 262 -4.23 -16.00 -5.95
C VAL A 262 -5.20 -17.03 -5.39
N LYS A 263 -5.16 -17.27 -4.07
CA LYS A 263 -6.14 -18.18 -3.44
C LYS A 263 -7.55 -17.62 -3.48
N ASN A 264 -7.74 -16.36 -3.05
CA ASN A 264 -9.04 -15.72 -3.01
C ASN A 264 -9.02 -14.40 -3.78
N MET A 265 -9.84 -14.28 -4.82
CA MET A 265 -9.99 -13.05 -5.59
C MET A 265 -11.39 -12.47 -5.42
N ARG A 266 -11.48 -11.17 -5.14
CA ARG A 266 -12.75 -10.42 -5.11
C ARG A 266 -12.67 -9.19 -6.02
N LEU A 267 -13.61 -9.08 -6.94
CA LEU A 267 -13.78 -7.90 -7.81
C LEU A 267 -15.14 -7.27 -7.54
N GLY A 268 -15.15 -5.97 -7.20
CA GLY A 268 -16.37 -5.20 -6.90
C GLY A 268 -16.62 -4.07 -7.90
N ASP A 269 -17.87 -3.91 -8.31
CA ASP A 269 -18.36 -2.87 -9.22
C ASP A 269 -17.59 -2.87 -10.56
N TYR A 270 -17.15 -1.72 -11.07
CA TYR A 270 -16.40 -1.64 -12.34
C TYR A 270 -15.09 -2.44 -12.32
N ALA A 271 -14.59 -2.85 -11.14
CA ALA A 271 -13.42 -3.73 -11.05
C ALA A 271 -13.71 -5.13 -11.60
N VAL A 272 -14.98 -5.53 -11.72
CA VAL A 272 -15.37 -6.76 -12.42
C VAL A 272 -14.88 -6.73 -13.87
N GLY A 273 -14.94 -5.58 -14.56
CA GLY A 273 -14.42 -5.43 -15.93
C GLY A 273 -12.93 -5.71 -16.07
N VAL A 274 -12.13 -5.54 -15.00
CA VAL A 274 -10.68 -5.80 -15.01
C VAL A 274 -10.36 -7.26 -15.34
N ILE A 275 -11.28 -8.19 -15.04
CA ILE A 275 -11.10 -9.62 -15.32
C ILE A 275 -10.83 -9.89 -16.81
N THR A 276 -11.37 -9.06 -17.71
CA THR A 276 -11.16 -9.15 -19.18
C THR A 276 -9.72 -8.90 -19.61
N LYS A 277 -8.92 -8.28 -18.73
CA LYS A 277 -7.53 -7.92 -18.95
C LYS A 277 -6.57 -8.78 -18.11
N MET A 278 -7.07 -9.79 -17.43
CA MET A 278 -6.26 -10.74 -16.69
C MET A 278 -6.01 -12.00 -17.51
N SER A 279 -4.80 -12.55 -17.43
CA SER A 279 -4.50 -13.89 -17.94
C SER A 279 -4.82 -14.93 -16.86
N LEU A 280 -6.00 -15.56 -16.96
CA LEU A 280 -6.53 -16.45 -15.91
C LEU A 280 -6.40 -17.96 -16.21
N LYS A 281 -5.98 -18.32 -17.42
CA LYS A 281 -5.97 -19.73 -17.89
C LYS A 281 -5.17 -20.66 -16.97
N ASP A 282 -4.03 -20.20 -16.51
CA ASP A 282 -3.11 -20.98 -15.65
C ASP A 282 -3.24 -20.61 -14.16
N CYS A 283 -4.32 -19.91 -13.79
CA CYS A 283 -4.58 -19.55 -12.40
C CYS A 283 -5.37 -20.66 -11.68
N GLU A 284 -5.09 -20.81 -10.38
CA GLU A 284 -5.84 -21.66 -9.47
C GLU A 284 -6.40 -20.82 -8.33
N PHE A 285 -7.72 -20.86 -8.15
CA PHE A 285 -8.44 -20.12 -7.12
C PHE A 285 -9.12 -21.09 -6.16
N GLU A 286 -8.95 -20.85 -4.86
CA GLU A 286 -9.84 -21.41 -3.85
C GLU A 286 -11.20 -20.70 -3.90
N ARG A 287 -11.22 -19.39 -4.15
CA ARG A 287 -12.45 -18.60 -4.29
C ARG A 287 -12.32 -17.47 -5.32
N LEU A 288 -13.27 -17.38 -6.24
CA LEU A 288 -13.50 -16.22 -7.10
C LEU A 288 -14.86 -15.60 -6.79
N CYS A 289 -14.88 -14.33 -6.39
CA CYS A 289 -16.09 -13.59 -6.05
C CYS A 289 -16.21 -12.32 -6.91
N LEU A 290 -17.33 -12.16 -7.61
CA LEU A 290 -17.66 -10.97 -8.39
C LEU A 290 -18.95 -10.35 -7.83
N THR A 291 -18.93 -9.07 -7.52
CA THR A 291 -20.12 -8.31 -7.05
C THR A 291 -20.27 -7.08 -7.92
N ALA A 292 -21.46 -6.81 -8.45
CA ALA A 292 -21.71 -5.62 -9.24
C ALA A 292 -23.10 -5.04 -8.96
N SER A 293 -23.12 -3.87 -8.32
CA SER A 293 -24.36 -3.21 -7.91
C SER A 293 -25.20 -2.61 -9.05
N GLU A 294 -24.61 -2.41 -10.22
CA GLU A 294 -25.28 -1.86 -11.40
C GLU A 294 -24.93 -2.64 -12.67
N GLU A 295 -25.82 -2.66 -13.65
CA GLU A 295 -25.57 -3.28 -14.96
C GLU A 295 -24.36 -2.66 -15.68
N ALA A 296 -24.14 -1.35 -15.51
CA ALA A 296 -23.00 -0.63 -16.10
C ALA A 296 -21.65 -1.21 -15.65
N HIS A 297 -21.57 -1.76 -14.43
CA HIS A 297 -20.34 -2.32 -13.84
C HIS A 297 -19.82 -3.54 -14.59
N VAL A 298 -20.70 -4.28 -15.27
CA VAL A 298 -20.37 -5.49 -16.04
C VAL A 298 -20.37 -5.27 -17.54
N ALA A 299 -20.75 -4.08 -18.01
CA ALA A 299 -20.93 -3.79 -19.43
C ALA A 299 -19.70 -4.13 -20.28
N GLU A 300 -18.49 -3.89 -19.77
CA GLU A 300 -17.25 -4.22 -20.48
C GLU A 300 -17.04 -5.73 -20.66
N VAL A 301 -17.40 -6.53 -19.65
CA VAL A 301 -17.30 -7.99 -19.73
C VAL A 301 -18.30 -8.52 -20.77
N LEU A 302 -19.51 -8.00 -20.76
CA LEU A 302 -20.60 -8.45 -21.63
C LEU A 302 -20.44 -8.02 -23.09
N LYS A 303 -19.61 -7.00 -23.37
CA LYS A 303 -19.21 -6.62 -24.72
C LYS A 303 -18.18 -7.56 -25.34
N GLN A 304 -17.52 -8.42 -24.55
CA GLN A 304 -16.50 -9.32 -25.09
C GLN A 304 -17.12 -10.35 -26.02
N GLU A 305 -16.67 -10.38 -27.28
CA GLU A 305 -17.08 -11.42 -28.24
C GLU A 305 -16.47 -12.79 -27.88
N LYS A 306 -15.24 -12.77 -27.37
CA LYS A 306 -14.52 -13.98 -26.98
C LYS A 306 -14.80 -14.29 -25.51
N PRO A 307 -15.23 -15.52 -25.19
CA PRO A 307 -15.40 -15.91 -23.81
C PRO A 307 -14.08 -15.88 -23.03
N LEU A 308 -14.18 -15.55 -21.75
CA LEU A 308 -13.11 -15.52 -20.77
C LEU A 308 -12.85 -16.94 -20.27
N CYS A 309 -11.69 -17.49 -20.61
CA CYS A 309 -11.25 -18.75 -20.04
C CYS A 309 -10.80 -18.53 -18.59
N VAL A 310 -11.57 -19.04 -17.64
CA VAL A 310 -11.21 -19.08 -16.23
C VAL A 310 -10.47 -20.39 -15.97
N GLY A 311 -9.33 -20.31 -15.27
CA GLY A 311 -8.57 -21.47 -14.83
C GLY A 311 -9.33 -22.33 -13.82
N ARG A 312 -8.60 -23.01 -12.92
CA ARG A 312 -9.24 -23.86 -11.91
C ARG A 312 -9.81 -23.01 -10.77
N VAL A 313 -11.08 -23.22 -10.43
CA VAL A 313 -11.77 -22.53 -9.33
C VAL A 313 -12.51 -23.54 -8.47
N LYS A 314 -12.25 -23.56 -7.15
CA LYS A 314 -13.01 -24.42 -6.23
C LYS A 314 -14.37 -23.84 -5.88
N ASN A 315 -14.41 -22.56 -5.51
CA ASN A 315 -15.63 -21.87 -5.10
C ASN A 315 -15.83 -20.60 -5.94
N MET A 316 -16.99 -20.48 -6.58
CA MET A 316 -17.35 -19.32 -7.38
C MET A 316 -18.64 -18.70 -6.86
N ARG A 317 -18.66 -17.38 -6.72
CA ARG A 317 -19.84 -16.65 -6.26
C ARG A 317 -20.00 -15.36 -7.05
N PHE A 318 -21.12 -15.21 -7.75
CA PHE A 318 -21.49 -13.95 -8.40
C PHE A 318 -22.71 -13.36 -7.71
N GLU A 319 -22.61 -12.08 -7.38
CA GLU A 319 -23.65 -11.32 -6.69
C GLU A 319 -24.16 -10.18 -7.57
N GLU A 320 -25.45 -9.91 -7.48
CA GLU A 320 -26.14 -8.81 -8.15
C GLU A 320 -26.00 -8.88 -9.68
N TYR A 321 -25.68 -7.78 -10.37
CA TYR A 321 -25.50 -7.78 -11.83
C TYR A 321 -24.28 -8.58 -12.30
N ALA A 322 -23.39 -9.01 -11.38
CA ALA A 322 -22.26 -9.85 -11.74
C ALA A 322 -22.69 -11.25 -12.18
N VAL A 323 -23.92 -11.68 -11.86
CA VAL A 323 -24.46 -12.95 -12.36
C VAL A 323 -24.40 -13.03 -13.88
N GLY A 324 -24.62 -11.92 -14.60
CA GLY A 324 -24.57 -11.87 -16.05
C GLY A 324 -23.19 -12.19 -16.64
N VAL A 325 -22.10 -12.01 -15.87
CA VAL A 325 -20.74 -12.31 -16.34
C VAL A 325 -20.57 -13.78 -16.72
N ILE A 326 -21.38 -14.67 -16.14
CA ILE A 326 -21.30 -16.11 -16.40
C ILE A 326 -21.45 -16.46 -17.89
N THR A 327 -22.25 -15.69 -18.62
CA THR A 327 -22.52 -15.95 -20.05
C THR A 327 -21.31 -15.67 -20.95
N ARG A 328 -20.28 -15.03 -20.39
CA ARG A 328 -19.01 -14.73 -21.04
C ARG A 328 -17.87 -15.55 -20.48
N MET A 329 -18.12 -16.58 -19.69
CA MET A 329 -17.07 -17.44 -19.14
C MET A 329 -17.06 -18.81 -19.78
N ILE A 330 -15.86 -19.35 -19.97
CA ILE A 330 -15.61 -20.76 -20.26
C ILE A 330 -14.74 -21.32 -19.15
N PHE A 331 -15.11 -22.49 -18.65
CA PHE A 331 -14.35 -23.22 -17.66
C PHE A 331 -13.39 -24.21 -18.32
N HIS A 332 -12.21 -24.37 -17.73
CA HIS A 332 -11.28 -25.41 -18.14
C HIS A 332 -11.93 -26.81 -17.97
N GLU A 333 -11.69 -27.74 -18.89
CA GLU A 333 -12.28 -29.10 -18.86
C GLU A 333 -11.96 -29.89 -17.58
N ASP A 334 -10.78 -29.62 -17.02
CA ASP A 334 -10.31 -30.19 -15.76
C ASP A 334 -10.82 -29.46 -14.50
N ASN A 335 -11.63 -28.41 -14.66
CA ASN A 335 -12.19 -27.69 -13.52
C ASN A 335 -13.33 -28.51 -12.89
N THR A 336 -13.22 -28.78 -11.59
CA THR A 336 -14.30 -29.38 -10.79
C THR A 336 -14.58 -28.49 -9.60
N MET A 337 -15.68 -27.75 -9.66
CA MET A 337 -16.10 -26.82 -8.62
C MET A 337 -16.70 -27.58 -7.43
N GLU A 338 -16.35 -27.13 -6.22
CA GLU A 338 -16.98 -27.55 -4.98
C GLU A 338 -18.27 -26.77 -4.73
N SER A 339 -18.29 -25.48 -5.06
CA SER A 339 -19.48 -24.64 -4.97
C SER A 339 -19.54 -23.58 -6.06
N PHE A 340 -20.74 -23.36 -6.60
CA PHE A 340 -21.07 -22.30 -7.54
C PHE A 340 -22.36 -21.62 -7.06
N VAL A 341 -22.28 -20.33 -6.79
CA VAL A 341 -23.38 -19.52 -6.26
C VAL A 341 -23.70 -18.37 -7.22
N LEU A 342 -24.96 -18.28 -7.65
CA LEU A 342 -25.53 -17.07 -8.26
C LEU A 342 -26.48 -16.45 -7.25
N ASP A 343 -26.29 -15.18 -6.95
CA ASP A 343 -27.08 -14.44 -5.96
C ASP A 343 -27.55 -13.13 -6.60
N GLY A 344 -28.68 -13.19 -7.29
CA GLY A 344 -29.26 -12.05 -8.00
C GLY A 344 -30.79 -12.11 -8.01
N ASN A 345 -31.44 -10.96 -8.16
CA ASN A 345 -32.88 -10.86 -8.28
C ASN A 345 -33.36 -11.16 -9.72
N GLU A 346 -34.69 -11.20 -9.91
CA GLU A 346 -35.32 -11.49 -11.21
C GLU A 346 -34.79 -10.59 -12.34
N ASP A 347 -34.68 -9.28 -12.09
CA ASP A 347 -34.19 -8.32 -13.08
C ASP A 347 -32.74 -8.62 -13.50
N GLN A 348 -31.87 -8.92 -12.53
CA GLN A 348 -30.45 -9.23 -12.74
C GLN A 348 -30.26 -10.55 -13.49
N LEU A 349 -31.10 -11.56 -13.21
CA LEU A 349 -31.06 -12.86 -13.88
C LEU A 349 -31.73 -12.84 -15.26
N SER A 350 -32.68 -11.93 -15.50
CA SER A 350 -33.42 -11.84 -16.77
C SER A 350 -32.52 -11.72 -17.99
N ARG A 351 -31.30 -11.18 -17.83
CA ARG A 351 -30.33 -11.04 -18.92
C ARG A 351 -29.71 -12.36 -19.34
N ILE A 352 -29.44 -13.26 -18.38
CA ILE A 352 -28.96 -14.61 -18.66
C ILE A 352 -29.99 -15.35 -19.53
N LEU A 353 -31.27 -15.22 -19.18
CA LEU A 353 -32.40 -15.86 -19.87
C LEU A 353 -32.70 -15.27 -21.26
N LYS A 354 -32.05 -14.18 -21.65
CA LYS A 354 -32.21 -13.56 -22.98
C LYS A 354 -31.09 -13.97 -23.94
N GLU A 355 -30.08 -14.69 -23.46
CA GLU A 355 -28.85 -14.95 -24.20
C GLU A 355 -28.89 -16.31 -24.93
N GLY A 356 -28.89 -16.25 -26.26
CA GLY A 356 -28.69 -17.42 -27.13
C GLY A 356 -29.75 -18.51 -26.99
N ASP A 357 -29.29 -19.72 -26.71
CA ASP A 357 -30.10 -20.92 -26.55
C ASP A 357 -30.58 -21.15 -25.10
N ASN A 358 -30.39 -20.14 -24.23
CA ASN A 358 -30.71 -20.19 -22.80
C ASN A 358 -29.95 -21.30 -22.06
N SER A 359 -28.76 -21.68 -22.53
CA SER A 359 -27.89 -22.65 -21.87
C SER A 359 -26.57 -22.01 -21.43
N ILE A 360 -26.05 -22.46 -20.28
CA ILE A 360 -24.72 -22.11 -19.77
C ILE A 360 -24.02 -23.41 -19.41
N ASP A 361 -22.83 -23.62 -19.97
CA ASP A 361 -21.95 -24.70 -19.54
C ASP A 361 -21.12 -24.25 -18.33
N LEU A 362 -21.45 -24.78 -17.15
CA LEU A 362 -20.71 -24.55 -15.91
C LEU A 362 -19.59 -25.57 -15.68
N GLY A 363 -19.42 -26.54 -16.59
CA GLY A 363 -18.53 -27.66 -16.39
C GLY A 363 -18.96 -28.57 -15.23
N ARG A 364 -17.98 -29.15 -14.52
CA ARG A 364 -18.23 -30.13 -13.44
C ARG A 364 -18.40 -29.43 -12.10
N ILE A 365 -19.53 -29.66 -11.43
CA ILE A 365 -19.81 -29.19 -10.06
C ILE A 365 -20.13 -30.41 -9.19
N ARG A 366 -19.61 -30.45 -7.96
CA ARG A 366 -19.97 -31.50 -6.99
C ARG A 366 -21.45 -31.44 -6.63
N THR A 367 -22.05 -32.61 -6.36
CA THR A 367 -23.44 -32.71 -5.90
C THR A 367 -23.69 -31.83 -4.67
N GLY A 368 -24.73 -30.99 -4.73
CA GLY A 368 -25.06 -30.02 -3.68
C GLY A 368 -24.23 -28.72 -3.68
N GLY A 369 -23.27 -28.59 -4.61
CA GLY A 369 -22.44 -27.39 -4.74
C GLY A 369 -23.08 -26.25 -5.52
N LEU A 370 -24.12 -26.53 -6.30
CA LEU A 370 -24.84 -25.53 -7.10
C LEU A 370 -25.92 -24.85 -6.25
N CYS A 371 -25.83 -23.53 -6.10
CA CYS A 371 -26.83 -22.70 -5.44
C CYS A 371 -27.24 -21.57 -6.40
N VAL A 372 -28.48 -21.62 -6.89
CA VAL A 372 -29.06 -20.59 -7.77
C VAL A 372 -30.42 -20.21 -7.22
N PRO A 373 -30.91 -18.98 -7.44
CA PRO A 373 -32.22 -18.56 -6.98
C PRO A 373 -33.32 -19.40 -7.65
N GLU A 374 -34.42 -19.63 -6.93
CA GLU A 374 -35.57 -20.44 -7.38
C GLU A 374 -36.29 -19.83 -8.58
#